data_AF-A0A376MFZ5-F1
#
_entry.id   AF-A0A376MFZ5-F1
#
_cell.length_a   1.000
_cell.length_b   1.000
_cell.length_c   1.000
_cell.angle_alpha   90.00
_cell.angle_beta   90.00
_cell.angle_gamma   90.00
#
_symmetry.space_group_name_H-M   'P 1'
#
loop_
_entity.id
_entity.type
_entity.pdbx_description
1 polymer ?
#
loop_
_entity_poly.entity_id
_entity_poly.type
_entity_poly.pdbx_seq_one_letter_code
_entity_poly.pdbx_strand_id
1 'polypeptide(L)'
;MNERELSIIRALGEEFSAVLADLQRTFEGKIAAQAQTFEEKLASLSVVLQKCVTGDDMRPMLEQMVKEAVSHIPVPRDGRDYDPEVLQKAVNDAVANIPQPADGKSLTPDDVRPMLETDGEGGGKPYPCSA
;
A
#
# COMPACT_ATOMS: atom_id res chain seq x y z
N MET A 1 -19.04 40.36 72.87
CA MET A 1 -17.80 40.01 72.14
C MET A 1 -16.92 41.24 72.17
N ASN A 2 -15.69 41.15 72.69
CA ASN A 2 -14.83 42.31 72.94
C ASN A 2 -13.83 42.52 71.78
N GLU A 3 -13.27 43.73 71.64
CA GLU A 3 -12.33 44.08 70.55
C GLU A 3 -11.11 43.16 70.45
N ARG A 4 -10.62 42.65 71.59
CA ARG A 4 -9.53 41.66 71.66
C ARG A 4 -9.87 40.37 70.90
N GLU A 5 -11.09 39.86 71.06
CA GLU A 5 -11.53 38.62 70.41
C GLU A 5 -11.61 38.80 68.90
N LEU A 6 -12.08 39.97 68.44
CA LEU A 6 -12.15 40.29 67.01
C LEU A 6 -10.75 40.41 66.38
N SER A 7 -9.79 40.99 67.10
CA SER A 7 -8.40 41.09 66.62
C SER A 7 -7.73 39.71 66.50
N ILE A 8 -7.99 38.81 67.45
CA ILE A 8 -7.45 37.43 67.41
C ILE A 8 -8.02 36.66 66.23
N ILE A 9 -9.33 36.74 66.00
CA ILE A 9 -10.00 36.08 64.87
C ILE A 9 -9.45 36.60 63.53
N ARG A 10 -9.22 37.90 63.41
CA ARG A 10 -8.66 38.50 62.19
C ARG A 10 -7.23 38.00 61.94
N ALA A 11 -6.38 38.02 62.98
CA ALA A 11 -5.00 37.52 62.87
C ALA A 11 -4.99 36.04 62.44
N LEU A 12 -5.83 35.20 63.06
CA LEU A 12 -6.01 33.80 62.66
C LEU A 12 -6.47 33.67 61.19
N GLY A 13 -7.42 34.49 60.76
CA GLY A 13 -7.90 34.49 59.37
C GLY A 13 -6.82 34.84 58.34
N GLU A 14 -5.93 35.79 58.67
CA GLU A 14 -4.78 36.14 57.83
C GLU A 14 -3.80 34.97 57.70
N GLU A 15 -3.49 34.29 58.81
CA GLU A 15 -2.60 33.11 58.82
C GLU A 15 -3.19 31.94 58.01
N PHE A 16 -4.48 31.63 58.18
CA PHE A 16 -5.12 30.57 57.41
C PHE A 16 -5.16 30.89 55.91
N SER A 17 -5.39 32.15 55.54
CA SER A 17 -5.35 32.59 54.15
C SER A 17 -3.97 32.39 53.53
N ALA A 18 -2.90 32.73 54.28
CA ALA A 18 -1.52 32.51 53.84
C ALA A 18 -1.22 31.02 53.62
N VAL A 19 -1.63 30.15 54.56
CA VAL A 19 -1.45 28.69 54.43
C VAL A 19 -2.20 28.13 53.23
N LEU A 20 -3.43 28.59 52.96
CA LEU A 20 -4.20 28.17 51.78
C LEU A 20 -3.55 28.62 50.47
N ALA A 21 -3.03 29.84 50.42
CA ALA A 21 -2.32 30.36 49.25
C ALA A 21 -1.04 29.54 48.96
N ASP A 22 -0.31 29.16 50.01
CA ASP A 22 0.87 28.31 49.86
C ASP A 22 0.51 26.90 49.43
N LEU A 23 -0.55 26.30 49.97
CA LEU A 23 -1.02 24.99 49.51
C LEU A 23 -1.42 25.02 48.04
N GLN A 24 -2.17 26.06 47.62
CA GLN A 24 -2.56 26.25 46.23
C GLN A 24 -1.34 26.37 45.32
N ARG A 25 -0.37 27.23 45.66
CA ARG A 25 0.88 27.36 44.91
C ARG A 25 1.64 26.05 44.81
N THR A 26 1.69 25.28 45.90
CA THR A 26 2.39 23.99 45.94
C THR A 26 1.71 22.99 45.00
N PHE A 27 0.39 22.98 44.97
CA PHE A 27 -0.39 22.10 44.10
C PHE A 27 -0.23 22.49 42.63
N GLU A 28 -0.37 23.78 42.30
CA GLU A 28 -0.15 24.29 40.94
C GLU A 28 1.28 23.99 40.46
N GLY A 29 2.28 24.20 41.32
CA GLY A 29 3.68 23.86 41.02
C GLY A 29 3.89 22.37 40.77
N LYS A 30 3.25 21.49 41.56
CA LYS A 30 3.31 20.04 41.34
C LYS A 30 2.63 19.62 40.05
N ILE A 31 1.48 20.21 39.70
CA ILE A 31 0.81 19.96 38.43
C ILE A 31 1.70 20.39 37.26
N ALA A 32 2.28 21.58 37.31
CA ALA A 32 3.15 22.10 36.26
C ALA A 32 4.39 21.21 36.06
N ALA A 33 5.05 20.81 37.15
CA ALA A 33 6.20 19.92 37.09
C ALA A 33 5.84 18.52 36.56
N GLN A 34 4.68 18.00 36.95
CA GLN A 34 4.18 16.71 36.44
C GLN A 34 3.84 16.79 34.95
N ALA A 35 3.24 17.88 34.49
CA ALA A 35 2.95 18.12 33.09
C ALA A 35 4.24 18.15 32.25
N GLN A 36 5.26 18.88 32.70
CA GLN A 36 6.59 18.90 32.04
C GLN A 36 7.22 17.52 31.99
N THR A 37 7.20 16.77 33.10
CA THR A 37 7.73 15.39 33.13
C THR A 37 6.98 14.48 32.16
N PHE A 38 5.67 14.67 32.01
CA PHE A 38 4.88 13.91 31.06
C PHE A 38 5.22 14.28 29.63
N GLU A 39 5.37 15.56 29.31
CA GLU A 39 5.82 16.02 27.99
C GLU A 39 7.20 15.48 27.63
N GLU A 40 8.16 15.48 28.57
CA GLU A 40 9.48 14.89 28.37
C GLU A 40 9.41 13.38 28.13
N LYS A 41 8.56 12.67 28.90
CA LYS A 41 8.32 11.23 28.69
C LYS A 41 7.68 10.96 27.33
N LEU A 42 6.74 11.79 26.90
CA LEU A 42 6.11 11.69 25.59
C LEU A 42 7.12 11.96 24.48
N ALA A 43 7.96 12.99 24.61
CA ALA A 43 9.01 13.29 23.66
C ALA A 43 10.06 12.17 23.59
N SER A 44 10.42 11.58 24.74
CA SER A 44 11.34 10.44 24.79
C SER A 44 10.74 9.21 24.13
N LEU A 45 9.46 8.92 24.43
CA LEU A 45 8.74 7.78 23.86
C LEU A 45 8.54 7.94 22.35
N SER A 46 8.23 9.15 21.87
CA SER A 46 8.04 9.40 20.44
C SER A 46 9.34 9.15 19.66
N VAL A 47 10.49 9.56 20.18
CA VAL A 47 11.79 9.27 19.59
C VAL A 47 12.08 7.77 19.55
N VAL A 48 11.75 7.03 20.61
CA VAL A 48 11.91 5.57 20.64
C VAL A 48 11.01 4.91 19.59
N LEU A 49 9.75 5.31 19.48
CA LEU A 49 8.84 4.77 18.47
C LEU A 49 9.27 5.14 17.06
N GLN A 50 9.72 6.38 16.82
CA GLN A 50 10.27 6.80 15.54
C GLN A 50 11.45 5.90 15.12
N LYS A 51 12.31 5.54 16.09
CA LYS A 51 13.43 4.62 15.88
C LYS A 51 12.97 3.18 15.61
N CYS A 52 12.02 2.65 16.37
CA CYS A 52 11.59 1.25 16.27
C CYS A 52 10.56 0.97 15.17
N VAL A 53 9.85 2.00 14.70
CA VAL A 53 8.79 1.90 13.67
C VAL A 53 9.28 2.44 12.31
N THR A 54 10.51 2.92 12.22
CA THR A 54 11.09 3.24 10.92
C THR A 54 11.25 1.97 10.09
N GLY A 55 10.96 2.07 8.80
CA GLY A 55 10.87 0.91 7.90
C GLY A 55 12.13 0.04 7.84
N ASP A 56 13.29 0.57 8.27
CA ASP A 56 14.56 -0.17 8.32
C ASP A 56 14.55 -1.29 9.37
N ASP A 57 13.83 -1.14 10.48
CA ASP A 57 13.74 -2.17 11.54
C ASP A 57 12.74 -3.29 11.18
N MET A 58 11.66 -2.95 10.45
CA MET A 58 10.63 -3.93 10.05
C MET A 58 10.92 -4.61 8.71
N ARG A 59 11.74 -4.00 7.85
CA ARG A 59 12.11 -4.53 6.52
C ARG A 59 12.64 -5.97 6.57
N PRO A 60 13.59 -6.36 7.43
CA PRO A 60 14.10 -7.74 7.43
C PRO A 60 13.04 -8.76 7.84
N MET A 61 12.18 -8.43 8.81
CA MET A 61 11.07 -9.30 9.23
C MET A 61 10.04 -9.45 8.09
N LEU A 62 9.68 -8.33 7.45
CA LEU A 62 8.73 -8.33 6.35
C LEU A 62 9.28 -9.07 5.11
N GLU A 63 10.54 -8.87 4.77
CA GLU A 63 11.21 -9.58 3.67
C GLU A 63 11.22 -11.09 3.90
N GLN A 64 11.48 -11.53 5.14
CA GLN A 64 11.41 -12.95 5.50
C GLN A 64 9.99 -13.51 5.34
N MET A 65 8.98 -12.83 5.89
CA MET A 65 7.58 -13.25 5.78
C MET A 65 7.10 -13.28 4.32
N VAL A 66 7.47 -12.29 3.53
CA VAL A 66 7.13 -12.22 2.10
C VAL A 66 7.81 -13.33 1.32
N LYS A 67 9.09 -13.61 1.58
CA LYS A 67 9.81 -14.70 0.90
C LYS A 67 9.19 -16.06 1.21
N GLU A 68 8.81 -16.29 2.46
CA GLU A 68 8.13 -17.52 2.88
C GLU A 68 6.74 -17.62 2.24
N ALA A 69 5.94 -16.55 2.23
CA ALA A 69 4.64 -16.56 1.57
C ALA A 69 4.74 -16.83 0.05
N VAL A 70 5.73 -16.22 -0.61
CA VAL A 70 5.96 -16.40 -2.05
C VAL A 70 6.41 -17.83 -2.38
N SER A 71 7.16 -18.51 -1.52
CA SER A 71 7.55 -19.91 -1.77
C SER A 71 6.37 -20.89 -1.71
N HIS A 72 5.25 -20.50 -1.09
CA HIS A 72 4.04 -21.31 -1.03
C HIS A 72 3.12 -21.11 -2.24
N ILE A 73 3.41 -20.15 -3.12
CA ILE A 73 2.65 -19.97 -4.35
C ILE A 73 3.03 -21.13 -5.28
N PRO A 74 2.08 -22.03 -5.62
CA PRO A 74 2.36 -23.10 -6.57
C PRO A 74 2.77 -22.48 -7.90
N VAL A 75 3.86 -22.98 -8.47
CA VAL A 75 4.31 -22.59 -9.82
C VAL A 75 3.15 -22.82 -10.79
N PRO A 76 2.84 -21.84 -11.66
CA PRO A 76 1.90 -22.06 -12.75
C PRO A 76 2.30 -23.34 -13.48
N ARG A 77 1.35 -24.26 -13.67
CA ARG A 77 1.60 -25.45 -14.48
C ARG A 77 2.03 -24.98 -15.86
N ASP A 78 3.24 -25.35 -16.26
CA ASP A 78 3.67 -25.18 -17.65
C ASP A 78 2.59 -25.79 -18.54
N GLY A 79 2.16 -25.05 -19.58
CA GLY A 79 1.12 -25.48 -20.54
C GLY A 79 1.51 -26.67 -21.43
N ARG A 80 2.37 -27.57 -20.92
CA ARG A 80 2.82 -28.83 -21.52
C ARG A 80 1.86 -29.99 -21.28
N ASP A 81 0.71 -29.75 -20.66
CA ASP A 81 -0.30 -30.78 -20.38
C ASP A 81 -1.03 -31.29 -21.65
N TYR A 82 -0.73 -30.74 -22.83
CA TYR A 82 -1.31 -31.18 -24.09
C TYR A 82 -0.34 -32.05 -24.88
N ASP A 83 -0.72 -33.32 -25.05
CA ASP A 83 -0.06 -34.26 -25.95
C ASP A 83 -0.20 -33.77 -27.40
N PRO A 84 0.92 -33.57 -28.14
CA PRO A 84 0.88 -33.11 -29.53
C PRO A 84 0.04 -34.02 -30.43
N GLU A 85 -0.06 -35.31 -30.14
CA GLU A 85 -0.88 -36.24 -30.91
C GLU A 85 -2.38 -35.99 -30.72
N VAL A 86 -2.80 -35.66 -29.50
CA VAL A 86 -4.20 -35.33 -29.17
C VAL A 86 -4.59 -33.99 -29.80
N LEU A 87 -3.70 -33.00 -29.75
CA LEU A 87 -3.88 -31.71 -30.41
C LEU A 87 -4.01 -31.87 -31.92
N GLN A 88 -3.12 -32.65 -32.54
CA GLN A 88 -3.15 -32.88 -33.98
C GLN A 88 -4.43 -33.59 -34.41
N LYS A 89 -4.89 -34.58 -33.63
CA LYS A 89 -6.16 -35.24 -33.88
C LYS A 89 -7.34 -34.27 -33.75
N ALA A 90 -7.40 -33.48 -32.68
CA ALA A 90 -8.48 -32.52 -32.46
C ALA A 90 -8.54 -31.45 -33.56
N VAL A 91 -7.38 -30.98 -34.04
CA VAL A 91 -7.27 -30.05 -35.17
C VAL A 91 -7.77 -30.70 -36.45
N ASN A 92 -7.34 -31.94 -36.74
CA ASN A 92 -7.77 -32.65 -37.93
C ASN A 92 -9.28 -32.94 -37.93
N ASP A 93 -9.83 -33.33 -36.78
CA ASP A 93 -11.27 -33.57 -36.60
C ASP A 93 -12.07 -32.25 -36.77
N ALA A 94 -11.56 -31.13 -36.24
CA ALA A 94 -12.18 -29.82 -36.43
C ALA A 94 -12.13 -29.36 -37.90
N VAL A 95 -11.00 -29.55 -38.58
CA VAL A 95 -10.81 -29.21 -40.00
C VAL A 95 -11.70 -30.07 -40.90
N ALA A 96 -11.85 -31.36 -40.60
CA ALA A 96 -12.73 -32.26 -41.33
C ALA A 96 -14.22 -31.89 -41.19
N ASN A 97 -14.60 -31.25 -40.08
CA ASN A 97 -15.95 -30.76 -39.85
C ASN A 97 -16.22 -29.38 -40.49
N ILE A 98 -15.22 -28.73 -41.08
CA ILE A 98 -15.44 -27.53 -41.87
C ILE A 98 -16.22 -27.95 -43.13
N PRO A 99 -17.45 -27.45 -43.34
CA PRO A 99 -18.19 -27.75 -44.56
C PRO A 99 -17.34 -27.34 -45.75
N GLN A 100 -17.19 -28.24 -46.73
CA GLN A 100 -16.48 -27.89 -47.97
C GLN A 100 -17.13 -26.63 -48.54
N PRO A 101 -16.34 -25.61 -48.92
CA PRO A 101 -16.86 -24.46 -49.63
C PRO A 101 -17.73 -24.95 -50.77
N ALA A 102 -18.98 -24.47 -50.86
CA ALA A 102 -19.86 -24.86 -51.94
C ALA A 102 -19.14 -24.62 -53.27
N ASP A 103 -18.96 -25.69 -54.04
CA ASP A 103 -18.24 -25.65 -55.30
C ASP A 103 -18.92 -24.61 -56.21
N GLY A 104 -18.16 -23.65 -56.72
CA GLY A 104 -18.66 -22.68 -57.71
C GLY A 104 -18.71 -21.19 -57.33
N LYS A 105 -17.98 -20.71 -56.32
CA LYS A 105 -17.55 -19.30 -56.24
C LYS A 105 -16.06 -19.20 -55.99
N SER A 106 -15.28 -19.55 -57.02
CA SER A 106 -13.86 -19.19 -57.07
C SER A 106 -13.76 -17.67 -57.01
N LEU A 107 -12.99 -17.15 -56.05
CA LEU A 107 -12.44 -15.79 -56.16
C LEU A 107 -11.67 -15.74 -57.49
N THR A 108 -12.20 -15.00 -58.45
CA THR A 108 -11.54 -14.76 -59.72
C THR A 108 -10.37 -13.81 -59.46
N PRO A 109 -9.30 -13.82 -60.29
CA PRO A 109 -8.23 -12.82 -60.20
C PRO A 109 -8.75 -11.37 -60.22
N ASP A 110 -9.94 -11.14 -60.79
CA ASP A 110 -10.63 -9.86 -60.78
C ASP A 110 -11.23 -9.47 -59.41
N ASP A 111 -11.57 -10.44 -58.55
CA ASP A 111 -12.03 -10.18 -57.17
C ASP A 111 -10.88 -9.75 -56.23
N VAL A 112 -9.63 -10.07 -56.59
CA VAL A 112 -8.41 -9.75 -55.80
C VAL A 112 -7.76 -8.44 -56.25
N ARG A 113 -8.04 -8.00 -57.48
CA ARG A 113 -7.52 -6.75 -58.06
C ARG A 113 -7.76 -5.50 -57.19
N PRO A 114 -8.98 -5.26 -56.63
CA PRO A 114 -9.19 -4.08 -55.79
C PRO A 114 -8.43 -4.11 -54.45
N MET A 115 -8.04 -5.29 -53.95
CA MET A 115 -7.28 -5.41 -52.70
C MET A 115 -5.77 -5.20 -52.90
N LEU A 116 -5.24 -5.51 -54.09
CA LEU A 116 -3.83 -5.30 -54.42
C LEU A 116 -3.56 -3.86 -54.88
N GLU A 117 -4.56 -3.17 -55.42
CA GLU A 117 -4.46 -1.75 -55.77
C GLU A 117 -4.44 -0.86 -54.51
N THR A 118 -5.13 -1.24 -53.43
CA THR A 118 -5.07 -0.49 -52.15
C THR A 118 -3.70 -0.57 -51.46
N ASP A 119 -2.92 -1.63 -51.73
CA ASP A 119 -1.57 -1.81 -51.19
C ASP A 119 -0.46 -1.28 -52.13
N GLY A 120 -0.83 -0.82 -53.34
CA GLY A 120 0.10 -0.35 -54.39
C GLY A 120 0.40 1.15 -54.37
N GLU A 121 -0.38 1.96 -53.66
CA GLU A 121 -0.19 3.42 -53.53
C GLU A 121 0.24 3.83 -52.11
N GLY A 122 1.21 3.13 -51.54
CA GLY A 122 1.77 3.45 -50.22
C GLY A 122 3.26 3.15 -50.19
N GLY A 123 4.08 4.14 -50.59
CA GLY A 123 5.53 4.01 -50.76
C GLY A 123 6.26 3.27 -49.62
N GLY A 124 6.91 2.17 -49.99
CA GLY A 124 7.76 1.40 -49.09
C GLY A 124 8.93 2.24 -48.57
N LYS A 125 8.99 2.44 -47.25
CA LYS A 125 10.25 2.74 -46.57
C LYS A 125 10.91 1.41 -46.20
N PRO A 126 12.15 1.14 -46.66
CA PRO A 126 12.85 -0.08 -46.27
C PRO A 126 13.22 -0.02 -44.79
N TYR A 127 12.82 -1.04 -44.02
CA TYR A 127 13.24 -1.22 -42.64
C TYR A 127 14.70 -1.71 -42.59
N PRO A 128 15.59 -1.09 -41.80
CA PRO A 128 16.96 -1.58 -41.68
C PRO A 128 16.99 -2.83 -40.78
N CYS A 129 17.57 -3.92 -41.28
CA CYS A 129 18.03 -5.02 -40.43
C CYS A 129 19.30 -4.58 -39.71
N SER A 130 19.24 -4.47 -38.38
CA SER A 130 20.44 -4.35 -37.54
C SER A 130 21.13 -5.71 -37.47
N ALA A 131 22.36 -5.78 -37.96
CA ALA A 131 23.27 -6.90 -37.79
C ALA A 131 23.94 -6.87 -36.41
#